data_AF-A0A7M2T5A3-F1
#
_entry.id   AF-A0A7M2T5A3-F1
#
_cell.length_a   1.000
_cell.length_b   1.000
_cell.length_c   1.000
_cell.angle_alpha   90.00
_cell.angle_beta   90.00
_cell.angle_gamma   90.00
#
_symmetry.space_group_name_H-M   'P 1'
#
loop_
_entity.id
_entity.type
_entity.pdbx_description
1 polymer ?
#
loop_
_entity_poly.entity_id
_entity_poly.type
_entity_poly.pdbx_seq_one_letter_code
_entity_poly.pdbx_strand_id
1 'polypeptide(L)'
;MKTTDVRIWGVRAKQRQGKDTFEVRWTVAGREVSRSRRTKGLADKLRAQLLMAQENGEQFDTETGFPPSMEEKAPALTWYAFALKYLKVKWPHAAPNYRDEINEALTGVTKALMPKRPGRPTDGAMQRALRDWAFVLPGPEDREIPPEARAVIDWVARNSPPLADLAKPAVMRGVLEALKLKLDGEAASSETFKRKRKVLVNALNYATELGEFDENPVNSVSVQKPSRIVPVDPRVVANPKQADNLIGAVSYVGGYHRARGRRLVGMFAGMYYAGMRPAETVGVAVQDCHLPEEGWGLANLHRTRPTAGKKWTKTGEVHDDRGLKNRDPEEVRPTPLPPILVAIWRDSIDTFGTADDGRLFFNERGGLVGSSTYSRVWAEARELGLPPELVASPLADRPYDLRHSALSTWLNAGVDPTEVAERAGNTVEVLLARYAKCLHGRHVVANKRIEDLLLEYE
;
A
#
# COMPACT_ATOMS: atom_id res chain seq x y z
N MET A 1 12.36 -29.06 33.78
CA MET A 1 13.75 -29.56 33.88
C MET A 1 13.83 -30.80 33.01
N LYS A 2 14.96 -31.10 32.34
CA LYS A 2 15.05 -32.25 31.43
C LYS A 2 16.09 -33.25 31.92
N THR A 3 15.81 -34.55 31.81
CA THR A 3 16.65 -35.62 32.38
C THR A 3 16.67 -36.87 31.50
N THR A 4 17.76 -37.62 31.53
CA THR A 4 17.86 -38.97 30.95
C THR A 4 17.59 -40.09 31.98
N ASP A 5 17.37 -39.73 33.25
CA ASP A 5 16.96 -40.66 34.30
C ASP A 5 15.50 -41.08 34.09
N VAL A 6 15.32 -42.10 33.24
CA VAL A 6 14.02 -42.60 32.80
C VAL A 6 13.97 -44.11 32.91
N ARG A 7 12.90 -44.64 33.50
CA ARG A 7 12.66 -46.09 33.59
C ARG A 7 11.28 -46.42 33.04
N ILE A 8 11.23 -47.19 31.96
CA ILE A 8 9.98 -47.55 31.27
C ILE A 8 9.57 -48.98 31.63
N TRP A 9 8.33 -49.16 32.07
CA TRP A 9 7.79 -50.48 32.43
C TRP A 9 7.09 -51.19 31.26
N GLY A 10 6.82 -52.49 31.43
CA GLY A 10 5.99 -53.27 30.52
C GLY A 10 4.52 -52.81 30.54
N VAL A 11 3.79 -53.12 29.47
CA VAL A 11 2.36 -52.84 29.38
C VAL A 11 1.60 -53.66 30.42
N ARG A 12 0.82 -52.98 31.26
CA ARG A 12 -0.04 -53.59 32.29
C ARG A 12 -1.49 -53.59 31.84
N ALA A 13 -2.14 -54.75 31.85
CA ALA A 13 -3.59 -54.82 31.68
C ALA A 13 -4.30 -54.42 32.98
N LYS A 14 -5.32 -53.57 32.86
CA LYS A 14 -6.21 -53.14 33.94
C LYS A 14 -7.66 -53.30 33.48
N GLN A 15 -8.53 -53.81 34.34
CA GLN A 15 -9.96 -53.73 34.09
C GLN A 15 -10.52 -52.42 34.64
N ARG A 16 -11.25 -51.69 33.79
CA ARG A 16 -11.96 -50.48 34.19
C ARG A 16 -13.37 -50.55 33.60
N GLN A 17 -14.40 -50.56 34.46
CA GLN A 17 -15.81 -50.67 34.07
C GLN A 17 -16.09 -51.86 33.11
N GLY A 18 -15.56 -53.04 33.43
CA GLY A 18 -15.79 -54.26 32.66
C GLY A 18 -15.10 -54.31 31.28
N LYS A 19 -14.20 -53.37 30.98
CA LYS A 19 -13.38 -53.38 29.75
C LYS A 19 -11.89 -53.38 30.07
N ASP A 20 -11.14 -54.14 29.29
CA ASP A 20 -9.69 -54.16 29.38
C ASP A 20 -9.10 -52.83 28.89
N THR A 21 -8.23 -52.26 29.70
CA THR A 21 -7.44 -51.05 29.41
C THR A 21 -5.98 -51.39 29.61
N PHE A 22 -5.13 -50.93 28.69
CA PHE A 22 -3.70 -51.27 28.66
C PHE A 22 -2.90 -50.04 29.05
N GLU A 23 -2.22 -50.09 30.19
CA GLU A 23 -1.47 -48.97 30.77
C GLU A 23 0.03 -49.13 30.53
N VAL A 24 0.65 -48.07 30.03
CA VAL A 24 2.11 -47.90 30.02
C VAL A 24 2.48 -46.98 31.17
N ARG A 25 3.51 -47.35 31.93
CA ARG A 25 4.04 -46.55 33.03
C ARG A 25 5.52 -46.30 32.80
N TRP A 26 6.01 -45.15 33.23
CA TRP A 26 7.45 -44.85 33.27
C TRP A 26 7.73 -43.79 34.34
N THR A 27 8.95 -43.77 34.87
CA THR A 27 9.41 -42.70 35.77
C THR A 27 10.36 -41.77 35.05
N VAL A 28 10.28 -40.47 35.38
CA VAL A 28 11.21 -39.43 34.95
C VAL A 28 11.71 -38.70 36.19
N ALA A 29 13.01 -38.78 36.51
CA ALA A 29 13.59 -38.24 37.76
C ALA A 29 12.77 -38.59 39.02
N GLY A 30 12.43 -39.87 39.18
CA GLY A 30 11.65 -40.36 40.33
C GLY A 30 10.14 -40.08 40.31
N ARG A 31 9.61 -39.31 39.34
CA ARG A 31 8.16 -39.07 39.20
C ARG A 31 7.50 -40.12 38.30
N GLU A 32 6.52 -40.85 38.82
CA GLU A 32 5.75 -41.84 38.04
C GLU A 32 4.75 -41.15 37.10
N VAL A 33 4.77 -41.53 35.84
CA VAL A 33 3.87 -41.08 34.78
C VAL A 33 3.21 -42.32 34.17
N SER A 34 1.90 -42.23 33.89
CA SER A 34 1.17 -43.32 33.25
C SER A 34 0.21 -42.83 32.16
N ARG A 35 0.02 -43.69 31.16
CA ARG A 35 -0.96 -43.50 30.09
C ARG A 35 -1.65 -44.81 29.77
N SER A 36 -2.99 -44.80 29.81
CA SER A 36 -3.81 -45.92 29.36
C SER A 36 -4.21 -45.79 27.89
N ARG A 37 -4.29 -46.93 27.21
CA ARG A 37 -4.76 -47.08 25.83
C ARG A 37 -5.85 -48.14 25.77
N ARG A 38 -6.70 -48.04 24.75
CA ARG A 38 -7.86 -48.93 24.55
C ARG A 38 -7.50 -50.34 24.09
N THR A 39 -6.33 -50.51 23.46
CA THR A 39 -5.87 -51.81 22.94
C THR A 39 -4.41 -52.03 23.32
N LYS A 40 -4.02 -53.30 23.44
CA LYS A 40 -2.64 -53.70 23.74
C LYS A 40 -1.66 -53.15 22.71
N GLY A 41 -1.98 -53.25 21.41
CA GLY A 41 -1.13 -52.74 20.33
C GLY A 41 -0.87 -51.23 20.38
N LEU A 42 -1.83 -50.42 20.83
CA LEU A 42 -1.62 -48.97 21.02
C LEU A 42 -0.73 -48.68 22.24
N ALA A 43 -0.82 -49.49 23.29
CA ALA A 43 0.07 -49.39 24.45
C ALA A 43 1.49 -49.86 24.11
N ASP A 44 1.63 -50.95 23.37
CA ASP A 44 2.93 -51.45 22.89
C ASP A 44 3.60 -50.45 21.94
N LYS A 45 2.83 -49.80 21.04
CA LYS A 45 3.34 -48.71 20.19
C LYS A 45 3.85 -47.53 21.01
N LEU A 46 3.10 -47.10 22.02
CA LEU A 46 3.51 -46.02 22.92
C LEU A 46 4.79 -46.38 23.68
N ARG A 47 4.85 -47.60 24.22
CA ARG A 47 6.05 -48.11 24.91
C ARG A 47 7.26 -48.17 23.99
N ALA A 48 7.09 -48.62 22.75
CA ALA A 48 8.17 -48.67 21.76
C ALA A 48 8.70 -47.27 21.43
N GLN A 49 7.81 -46.27 21.29
CA GLN A 49 8.22 -44.88 21.07
C GLN A 49 9.04 -44.32 22.25
N LEU A 50 8.61 -44.57 23.48
CA LEU A 50 9.34 -44.15 24.68
C LEU A 50 10.72 -44.83 24.78
N LEU A 51 10.80 -46.13 24.45
CA LEU A 51 12.06 -46.88 24.46
C LEU A 51 13.03 -46.37 23.39
N MET A 52 12.56 -46.09 22.18
CA MET A 52 13.39 -45.51 21.11
C MET A 52 13.92 -44.13 21.50
N ALA A 53 13.09 -43.28 22.10
CA ALA A 53 13.52 -41.97 22.58
C ALA A 53 14.59 -42.08 23.68
N GLN A 54 14.46 -43.07 24.57
CA GLN A 54 15.47 -43.38 25.59
C GLN A 54 16.78 -43.89 24.96
N GLU A 55 16.72 -44.80 23.98
CA GLU A 55 17.90 -45.29 23.25
C GLU A 55 18.61 -44.17 22.47
N ASN A 56 17.85 -43.23 21.91
CA ASN A 56 18.38 -42.05 21.22
C ASN A 56 18.99 -41.00 22.17
N GLY A 57 18.96 -41.22 23.49
CA GLY A 57 19.50 -40.29 24.47
C GLY A 57 18.70 -39.00 24.65
N GLU A 58 17.41 -39.00 24.29
CA GLU A 58 16.57 -37.82 24.47
C GLU A 58 16.35 -37.52 25.96
N GLN A 59 16.37 -36.23 26.32
CA GLN A 59 16.08 -35.81 27.69
C GLN A 59 14.58 -35.59 27.89
N PHE A 60 13.97 -36.32 28.80
CA PHE A 60 12.54 -36.26 29.11
C PHE A 60 12.26 -35.08 30.03
N ASP A 61 11.16 -34.38 29.76
CA ASP A 61 10.73 -33.27 30.61
C ASP A 61 10.11 -33.78 31.92
N THR A 62 10.56 -33.23 33.05
CA THR A 62 10.15 -33.65 34.41
C THR A 62 8.70 -33.26 34.77
N GLU A 63 8.08 -32.35 34.03
CA GLU A 63 6.68 -31.94 34.22
C GLU A 63 5.73 -32.75 33.35
N THR A 64 6.02 -32.85 32.04
CA THR A 64 5.14 -33.53 31.08
C THR A 64 5.36 -35.05 31.07
N GLY A 65 6.57 -35.49 31.41
CA GLY A 65 7.01 -36.86 31.35
C GLY A 65 7.35 -37.36 29.94
N PHE A 66 7.35 -36.51 28.91
CA PHE A 66 7.62 -36.94 27.54
C PHE A 66 8.98 -36.45 27.03
N PRO A 67 9.61 -37.19 26.10
CA PRO A 67 10.76 -36.70 25.35
C PRO A 67 10.33 -35.68 24.29
N PRO A 68 11.23 -34.81 23.82
CA PRO A 68 10.94 -33.79 22.80
C PRO A 68 10.35 -34.37 21.51
N SER A 69 10.74 -35.58 21.08
CA SER A 69 10.17 -36.26 19.91
C SER A 69 8.69 -36.63 20.05
N MET A 70 8.16 -36.62 21.28
CA MET A 70 6.78 -37.00 21.60
C MET A 70 5.96 -35.85 22.20
N GLU A 71 6.54 -34.67 22.38
CA GLU A 71 5.78 -33.46 22.69
C GLU A 71 4.90 -33.10 21.48
N GLU A 72 3.60 -32.87 21.71
CA GLU A 72 2.74 -32.30 20.67
C GLU A 72 3.29 -30.92 20.31
N LYS A 73 3.86 -30.81 19.09
CA LYS A 73 4.25 -29.50 18.54
C LYS A 73 3.04 -28.57 18.63
N ALA A 74 3.23 -27.39 19.22
CA ALA A 74 2.21 -26.35 19.22
C ALA A 74 1.62 -26.21 17.80
N PRO A 75 0.29 -26.02 17.66
CA PRO A 75 -0.33 -25.91 16.35
C PRO A 75 0.40 -24.83 15.56
N ALA A 76 0.95 -25.24 14.41
CA ALA A 76 1.77 -24.36 13.58
C ALA A 76 0.97 -23.09 13.26
N LEU A 77 1.59 -21.92 13.49
CA LEU A 77 0.98 -20.64 13.16
C LEU A 77 0.60 -20.67 11.67
N THR A 78 -0.68 -20.49 11.36
CA THR A 78 -1.12 -20.48 9.96
C THR A 78 -0.84 -19.13 9.32
N TRP A 79 -0.69 -19.09 7.99
CA TRP A 79 -0.55 -17.83 7.26
C TRP A 79 -1.65 -16.82 7.61
N TYR A 80 -2.92 -17.24 7.64
CA TYR A 80 -4.04 -16.34 7.94
C TYR A 80 -3.94 -15.74 9.35
N ALA A 81 -3.66 -16.57 10.37
CA ALA A 81 -3.49 -16.10 11.73
C ALA A 81 -2.28 -15.13 11.85
N PHE A 82 -1.18 -15.46 11.18
CA PHE A 82 -0.02 -14.57 11.08
C PHE A 82 -0.36 -13.23 10.40
N ALA A 83 -1.07 -13.27 9.27
CA ALA A 83 -1.45 -12.07 8.52
C ALA A 83 -2.31 -11.11 9.35
N LEU A 84 -3.23 -11.64 10.18
CA LEU A 84 -3.99 -10.83 11.13
C LEU A 84 -3.10 -10.20 12.22
N LYS A 85 -2.11 -10.95 12.75
CA LYS A 85 -1.12 -10.41 13.71
C LYS A 85 -0.29 -9.28 13.08
N TYR A 86 0.27 -9.51 11.89
CA TYR A 86 1.03 -8.51 11.14
C TYR A 86 0.20 -7.25 10.87
N LEU A 87 -1.06 -7.42 10.47
CA LEU A 87 -2.00 -6.31 10.27
C LEU A 87 -2.15 -5.49 11.54
N LYS A 88 -2.43 -6.12 12.70
CA LYS A 88 -2.60 -5.42 13.99
C LYS A 88 -1.38 -4.58 14.37
N VAL A 89 -0.17 -5.08 14.12
CA VAL A 89 1.08 -4.35 14.42
C VAL A 89 1.34 -3.21 13.45
N LYS A 90 1.11 -3.40 12.14
CA LYS A 90 1.43 -2.36 11.15
C LYS A 90 0.35 -1.29 11.01
N TRP A 91 -0.92 -1.61 11.24
CA TRP A 91 -2.05 -0.71 10.97
C TRP A 91 -2.00 0.65 11.70
N PRO A 92 -1.61 0.74 12.99
CA PRO A 92 -1.57 2.02 13.72
C PRO A 92 -0.60 3.03 13.11
N HIS A 93 0.50 2.55 12.55
CA HIS A 93 1.58 3.33 11.96
C HIS A 93 1.47 3.50 10.45
N ALA A 94 0.55 2.79 9.79
CA ALA A 94 0.34 2.89 8.36
C ALA A 94 -0.56 4.08 8.00
N ALA A 95 -0.13 4.88 7.02
CA ALA A 95 -0.99 5.88 6.39
C ALA A 95 -2.20 5.21 5.70
N PRO A 96 -3.35 5.89 5.55
CA PRO A 96 -4.58 5.32 4.97
C PRO A 96 -4.39 4.60 3.63
N ASN A 97 -3.71 5.21 2.65
CA ASN A 97 -3.46 4.52 1.38
C ASN A 97 -2.60 3.27 1.58
N TYR A 98 -1.63 3.31 2.49
CA TYR A 98 -0.80 2.13 2.79
C TYR A 98 -1.60 1.02 3.48
N ARG A 99 -2.66 1.35 4.23
CA ARG A 99 -3.59 0.35 4.79
C ARG A 99 -4.36 -0.39 3.70
N ASP A 100 -4.85 0.32 2.68
CA ASP A 100 -5.49 -0.31 1.51
C ASP A 100 -4.49 -1.19 0.75
N GLU A 101 -3.23 -0.75 0.60
CA GLU A 101 -2.17 -1.56 -0.01
C GLU A 101 -1.87 -2.84 0.77
N ILE A 102 -1.76 -2.75 2.11
CA ILE A 102 -1.58 -3.91 2.98
C ILE A 102 -2.76 -4.87 2.81
N ASN A 103 -3.98 -4.35 2.88
CA ASN A 103 -5.20 -5.13 2.72
C ASN A 103 -5.27 -5.83 1.36
N GLU A 104 -4.99 -5.11 0.26
CA GLU A 104 -5.00 -5.66 -1.09
C GLU A 104 -3.97 -6.79 -1.24
N ALA A 105 -2.76 -6.57 -0.73
CA ALA A 105 -1.67 -7.54 -0.83
C ALA A 105 -1.94 -8.79 0.02
N LEU A 106 -2.33 -8.63 1.29
CA LEU A 106 -2.66 -9.76 2.16
C LEU A 106 -3.85 -10.56 1.61
N THR A 107 -4.84 -9.89 1.02
CA THR A 107 -5.94 -10.56 0.30
C THR A 107 -5.42 -11.42 -0.85
N GLY A 108 -4.56 -10.84 -1.71
CA GLY A 108 -3.99 -11.54 -2.85
C GLY A 108 -3.17 -12.77 -2.44
N VAL A 109 -2.28 -12.60 -1.44
CA VAL A 109 -1.45 -13.71 -0.93
C VAL A 109 -2.32 -14.80 -0.31
N THR A 110 -3.31 -14.43 0.52
CA THR A 110 -4.19 -15.40 1.18
C THR A 110 -4.96 -16.22 0.14
N LYS A 111 -5.55 -15.59 -0.88
CA LYS A 111 -6.25 -16.29 -1.96
C LYS A 111 -5.34 -17.24 -2.73
N ALA A 112 -4.09 -16.84 -2.97
CA ALA A 112 -3.11 -17.67 -3.65
C ALA A 112 -2.72 -18.92 -2.85
N LEU A 113 -2.72 -18.82 -1.52
CA LEU A 113 -2.38 -19.92 -0.61
C LEU A 113 -3.56 -20.87 -0.32
N MET A 114 -4.80 -20.46 -0.59
CA MET A 114 -5.96 -21.31 -0.29
C MET A 114 -5.98 -22.57 -1.16
N PRO A 115 -6.24 -23.76 -0.58
CA PRO A 115 -6.28 -25.01 -1.32
C PRO A 115 -7.43 -25.02 -2.34
N LYS A 116 -7.22 -25.68 -3.48
CA LYS A 116 -8.26 -25.90 -4.50
C LYS A 116 -9.00 -27.21 -4.18
N ARG A 117 -9.94 -27.16 -3.22
CA ARG A 117 -10.71 -28.33 -2.76
C ARG A 117 -12.22 -28.08 -2.75
N PRO A 118 -13.07 -29.13 -2.76
CA PRO A 118 -14.52 -28.98 -2.67
C PRO A 118 -14.95 -28.11 -1.48
N GLY A 119 -15.96 -27.27 -1.69
CA GLY A 119 -16.43 -26.31 -0.69
C GLY A 119 -15.58 -25.04 -0.56
N ARG A 120 -14.59 -24.82 -1.45
CA ARG A 120 -13.86 -23.56 -1.55
C ARG A 120 -14.81 -22.42 -1.95
N PRO A 121 -14.87 -21.31 -1.19
CA PRO A 121 -15.61 -20.12 -1.59
C PRO A 121 -15.09 -19.55 -2.92
N THR A 122 -15.97 -18.91 -3.68
CA THR A 122 -15.57 -18.27 -4.95
C THR A 122 -14.52 -17.19 -4.70
N ASP A 123 -13.66 -16.95 -5.69
CA ASP A 123 -12.60 -15.94 -5.58
C ASP A 123 -13.16 -14.53 -5.33
N GLY A 124 -14.35 -14.21 -5.87
CA GLY A 124 -15.07 -12.96 -5.59
C GLY A 124 -15.62 -12.89 -4.16
N ALA A 125 -16.12 -13.99 -3.60
CA ALA A 125 -16.56 -14.05 -2.21
C ALA A 125 -15.38 -13.90 -1.25
N MET A 126 -14.26 -14.60 -1.49
CA MET A 126 -13.02 -14.42 -0.73
C MET A 126 -12.48 -12.99 -0.86
N GLN A 127 -12.51 -12.40 -2.05
CA GLN A 127 -12.07 -11.03 -2.26
C GLN A 127 -12.85 -10.07 -1.33
N ARG A 128 -14.18 -10.11 -1.36
CA ARG A 128 -15.03 -9.24 -0.52
C ARG A 128 -14.84 -9.51 0.96
N ALA A 129 -14.92 -10.78 1.39
CA ALA A 129 -14.77 -11.15 2.79
C ALA A 129 -13.40 -10.73 3.35
N LEU A 130 -12.31 -10.94 2.61
CA LEU A 130 -10.98 -10.58 3.07
C LEU A 130 -10.74 -9.06 3.04
N ARG A 131 -11.16 -8.37 1.97
CA ARG A 131 -10.99 -6.91 1.85
C ARG A 131 -11.83 -6.19 2.89
N ASP A 132 -13.09 -6.57 3.07
CA ASP A 132 -14.09 -5.83 3.84
C ASP A 132 -14.18 -6.26 5.30
N TRP A 133 -13.87 -7.52 5.58
CA TRP A 133 -14.15 -8.13 6.87
C TRP A 133 -12.91 -8.65 7.61
N ALA A 134 -11.91 -9.21 6.90
CA ALA A 134 -10.71 -9.76 7.56
C ALA A 134 -9.53 -8.79 7.71
N PHE A 135 -9.08 -8.17 6.62
CA PHE A 135 -7.82 -7.40 6.60
C PHE A 135 -8.02 -5.89 6.82
N VAL A 136 -8.92 -5.54 7.74
CA VAL A 136 -9.19 -4.17 8.18
C VAL A 136 -9.42 -4.19 9.70
N LEU A 137 -9.13 -3.07 10.38
CA LEU A 137 -9.41 -2.93 11.81
C LEU A 137 -10.63 -2.03 12.06
N PRO A 138 -11.50 -2.33 13.04
CA PRO A 138 -11.46 -3.48 13.96
C PRO A 138 -11.58 -4.84 13.24
N GLY A 139 -10.84 -5.83 13.75
CA GLY A 139 -10.66 -7.13 13.12
C GLY A 139 -11.92 -7.99 13.18
N PRO A 140 -11.93 -9.18 12.54
CA PRO A 140 -13.12 -9.99 12.45
C PRO A 140 -13.69 -10.45 13.80
N GLU A 141 -12.86 -10.61 14.83
CA GLU A 141 -13.33 -10.99 16.18
C GLU A 141 -13.82 -9.78 17.00
N ASP A 142 -13.50 -8.56 16.55
CA ASP A 142 -13.74 -7.32 17.28
C ASP A 142 -14.99 -6.58 16.75
N ARG A 143 -15.78 -7.20 15.88
CA ARG A 143 -17.01 -6.64 15.31
C ARG A 143 -17.98 -7.70 14.80
N GLU A 144 -19.23 -7.29 14.61
CA GLU A 144 -20.21 -8.08 13.88
C GLU A 144 -19.87 -8.14 12.38
N ILE A 145 -20.02 -9.34 11.81
CA ILE A 145 -19.77 -9.62 10.40
C ILE A 145 -21.01 -10.28 9.81
N PRO A 146 -21.46 -9.90 8.60
CA PRO A 146 -22.52 -10.61 7.90
C PRO A 146 -22.26 -12.13 7.81
N PRO A 147 -23.27 -12.99 8.02
CA PRO A 147 -23.10 -14.44 8.09
C PRO A 147 -22.37 -15.03 6.88
N GLU A 148 -22.62 -14.49 5.67
CA GLU A 148 -21.97 -14.92 4.44
C GLU A 148 -20.46 -14.62 4.43
N ALA A 149 -20.05 -13.48 4.97
CA ALA A 149 -18.64 -13.13 5.08
C ALA A 149 -17.96 -13.90 6.22
N ARG A 150 -18.66 -14.14 7.33
CA ARG A 150 -18.18 -15.00 8.43
C ARG A 150 -17.89 -16.42 7.95
N ALA A 151 -18.81 -17.02 7.21
CA ALA A 151 -18.63 -18.38 6.67
C ALA A 151 -17.37 -18.49 5.79
N VAL A 152 -17.08 -17.47 4.98
CA VAL A 152 -15.86 -17.41 4.16
C VAL A 152 -14.61 -17.26 5.02
N ILE A 153 -14.64 -16.37 6.01
CA ILE A 153 -13.51 -16.15 6.93
C ILE A 153 -13.19 -17.42 7.72
N ASP A 154 -14.21 -18.09 8.26
CA ASP A 154 -14.04 -19.34 9.02
C ASP A 154 -13.54 -20.47 8.14
N TRP A 155 -13.96 -20.50 6.86
CA TRP A 155 -13.37 -21.42 5.89
C TRP A 155 -11.89 -21.10 5.68
N VAL A 156 -11.52 -19.85 5.40
CA VAL A 156 -10.12 -19.44 5.21
C VAL A 156 -9.27 -19.78 6.43
N ALA A 157 -9.75 -19.49 7.65
CA ALA A 157 -9.03 -19.78 8.89
C ALA A 157 -8.74 -21.29 9.05
N ARG A 158 -9.72 -22.15 8.78
CA ARG A 158 -9.58 -23.62 8.84
C ARG A 158 -8.73 -24.23 7.72
N ASN A 159 -8.57 -23.49 6.62
CA ASN A 159 -7.94 -23.98 5.39
C ASN A 159 -6.56 -23.37 5.12
N SER A 160 -6.15 -22.39 5.91
CA SER A 160 -4.90 -21.69 5.72
C SER A 160 -3.72 -22.64 5.98
N PRO A 161 -2.73 -22.70 5.08
CA PRO A 161 -1.56 -23.52 5.31
C PRO A 161 -0.73 -23.01 6.51
N PRO A 162 0.10 -23.87 7.11
CA PRO A 162 1.15 -23.46 8.04
C PRO A 162 2.02 -22.35 7.43
N LEU A 163 2.38 -21.36 8.23
CA LEU A 163 3.26 -20.26 7.79
C LEU A 163 4.58 -20.81 7.22
N ALA A 164 5.13 -21.85 7.84
CA ALA A 164 6.34 -22.54 7.41
C ALA A 164 6.30 -23.04 5.95
N ASP A 165 5.12 -23.29 5.36
CA ASP A 165 5.03 -23.70 3.96
C ASP A 165 5.54 -22.63 2.97
N LEU A 166 5.53 -21.35 3.38
CA LEU A 166 6.09 -20.27 2.56
C LEU A 166 7.61 -20.33 2.44
N ALA A 167 8.31 -21.12 3.28
CA ALA A 167 9.74 -21.40 3.09
C ALA A 167 10.01 -22.27 1.86
N LYS A 168 9.01 -23.00 1.35
CA LYS A 168 9.14 -23.83 0.16
C LYS A 168 9.19 -22.94 -1.08
N PRO A 169 10.28 -22.96 -1.89
CA PRO A 169 10.41 -22.06 -3.05
C PRO A 169 9.28 -22.18 -4.08
N ALA A 170 8.71 -23.38 -4.25
CA ALA A 170 7.59 -23.61 -5.16
C ALA A 170 6.30 -22.88 -4.70
N VAL A 171 6.02 -22.88 -3.39
CA VAL A 171 4.86 -22.18 -2.81
C VAL A 171 5.07 -20.68 -2.93
N MET A 172 6.24 -20.17 -2.54
CA MET A 172 6.59 -18.76 -2.66
C MET A 172 6.51 -18.26 -4.10
N ARG A 173 7.01 -19.03 -5.07
CA ARG A 173 6.91 -18.71 -6.49
C ARG A 173 5.45 -18.63 -6.94
N GLY A 174 4.61 -19.61 -6.55
CA GLY A 174 3.18 -19.59 -6.86
C GLY A 174 2.46 -18.34 -6.32
N VAL A 175 2.79 -17.91 -5.10
CA VAL A 175 2.29 -16.66 -4.54
C VAL A 175 2.73 -15.45 -5.36
N LEU A 176 4.03 -15.36 -5.68
CA LEU A 176 4.57 -14.23 -6.45
C LEU A 176 3.97 -14.14 -7.85
N GLU A 177 3.76 -15.28 -8.54
CA GLU A 177 3.07 -15.30 -9.84
C GLU A 177 1.61 -14.87 -9.71
N ALA A 178 0.89 -15.31 -8.66
CA ALA A 178 -0.49 -14.87 -8.43
C ALA A 178 -0.58 -13.35 -8.20
N LEU A 179 0.43 -12.73 -7.57
CA LEU A 179 0.46 -11.27 -7.36
C LEU A 179 0.73 -10.47 -8.65
N LYS A 180 1.22 -11.12 -9.71
CA LYS A 180 1.37 -10.50 -11.04
C LYS A 180 0.07 -10.47 -11.83
N LEU A 181 -1.01 -11.06 -11.32
CA LEU A 181 -2.30 -11.12 -12.00
C LEU A 181 -3.32 -10.17 -11.37
N LYS A 182 -4.20 -9.64 -12.22
CA LYS A 182 -5.43 -8.93 -11.83
C LYS A 182 -6.52 -9.95 -11.46
N LEU A 183 -7.68 -9.45 -11.01
CA LEU A 183 -8.85 -10.30 -10.70
C LEU A 183 -9.46 -10.98 -11.93
N ASP A 184 -9.29 -10.40 -13.11
CA ASP A 184 -9.72 -10.93 -14.41
C ASP A 184 -8.71 -11.94 -15.00
N GLY A 185 -7.56 -12.16 -14.35
CA GLY A 185 -6.51 -13.05 -14.80
C GLY A 185 -5.49 -12.42 -15.75
N GLU A 186 -5.66 -11.16 -16.15
CA GLU A 186 -4.66 -10.45 -16.95
C GLU A 186 -3.44 -10.03 -16.13
N ALA A 187 -2.35 -9.67 -16.82
CA ALA A 187 -1.17 -9.12 -16.18
C ALA A 187 -1.48 -7.80 -15.44
N ALA A 188 -1.13 -7.76 -14.16
CA ALA A 188 -1.13 -6.54 -13.36
C ALA A 188 0.00 -5.61 -13.82
N SER A 189 -0.17 -4.31 -13.58
CA SER A 189 0.92 -3.36 -13.83
C SER A 189 2.15 -3.70 -12.99
N SER A 190 3.34 -3.38 -13.50
CA SER A 190 4.60 -3.60 -12.78
C SER A 190 4.61 -2.91 -11.40
N GLU A 191 3.97 -1.76 -11.29
CA GLU A 191 3.85 -1.00 -10.04
C GLU A 191 2.91 -1.68 -9.03
N THR A 192 1.80 -2.23 -9.50
CA THR A 192 0.88 -3.04 -8.68
C THR A 192 1.60 -4.25 -8.09
N PHE A 193 2.37 -4.97 -8.91
CA PHE A 193 3.16 -6.10 -8.44
C PHE A 193 4.22 -5.68 -7.40
N LYS A 194 4.98 -4.61 -7.65
CA LYS A 194 5.99 -4.08 -6.71
C LYS A 194 5.38 -3.77 -5.34
N ARG A 195 4.23 -3.11 -5.34
CA ARG A 195 3.51 -2.73 -4.12
C ARG A 195 3.05 -3.94 -3.32
N LYS A 196 2.42 -4.92 -3.98
CA LYS A 196 1.99 -6.17 -3.33
C LYS A 196 3.17 -6.97 -2.80
N ARG A 197 4.24 -7.11 -3.60
CA ARG A 197 5.49 -7.77 -3.18
C ARG A 197 6.14 -7.07 -1.99
N LYS A 198 6.16 -5.73 -1.96
CA LYS A 198 6.70 -4.96 -0.83
C LYS A 198 5.98 -5.30 0.48
N VAL A 199 4.64 -5.37 0.46
CA VAL A 199 3.88 -5.79 1.65
C VAL A 199 4.22 -7.21 2.06
N LEU A 200 4.30 -8.15 1.12
CA LEU A 200 4.66 -9.55 1.42
C LEU A 200 6.07 -9.65 2.02
N VAL A 201 7.05 -8.94 1.47
CA VAL A 201 8.42 -8.87 2.02
C VAL A 201 8.39 -8.32 3.46
N ASN A 202 7.70 -7.21 3.69
CA ASN A 202 7.60 -6.62 5.04
C ASN A 202 6.90 -7.55 6.04
N ALA A 203 5.85 -8.25 5.61
CA ALA A 203 5.19 -9.26 6.42
C ALA A 203 6.16 -10.39 6.78
N LEU A 204 6.92 -10.90 5.83
CA LEU A 204 7.84 -12.01 6.09
C LEU A 204 9.10 -11.59 6.85
N ASN A 205 9.55 -10.34 6.76
CA ASN A 205 10.55 -9.78 7.67
C ASN A 205 10.03 -9.81 9.12
N TYR A 206 8.77 -9.40 9.34
CA TYR A 206 8.15 -9.49 10.65
C TYR A 206 8.01 -10.95 11.14
N ALA A 207 7.77 -11.90 10.25
CA ALA A 207 7.79 -13.33 10.61
C ALA A 207 9.20 -13.79 11.05
N THR A 208 10.26 -13.35 10.36
CA THR A 208 11.66 -13.58 10.76
C THR A 208 11.97 -12.96 12.12
N GLU A 209 11.52 -11.72 12.39
CA GLU A 209 11.66 -11.07 13.70
C GLU A 209 10.98 -11.86 14.83
N LEU A 210 9.88 -12.56 14.54
CA LEU A 210 9.20 -13.45 15.47
C LEU A 210 9.83 -14.84 15.60
N GLY A 211 10.91 -15.13 14.85
CA GLY A 211 11.59 -16.42 14.86
C GLY A 211 10.89 -17.53 14.06
N GLU A 212 9.94 -17.19 13.19
CA GLU A 212 9.24 -18.18 12.35
C GLU A 212 10.09 -18.63 11.14
N PHE A 213 11.10 -17.85 10.77
CA PHE A 213 12.07 -18.16 9.71
C PHE A 213 13.45 -17.62 10.08
N ASP A 214 14.52 -18.32 9.68
CA ASP A 214 15.90 -17.83 9.82
C ASP A 214 16.19 -16.64 8.89
N GLU A 215 15.65 -16.68 7.67
CA GLU A 215 15.76 -15.63 6.66
C GLU A 215 14.44 -15.41 5.94
N ASN A 216 14.25 -14.23 5.32
CA ASN A 216 13.02 -13.94 4.59
C ASN A 216 12.88 -14.85 3.35
N PRO A 217 11.87 -15.74 3.29
CA PRO A 217 11.76 -16.73 2.23
C PRO A 217 11.48 -16.15 0.85
N VAL A 218 11.07 -14.88 0.72
CA VAL A 218 10.95 -14.22 -0.60
C VAL A 218 12.29 -14.18 -1.33
N ASN A 219 13.41 -14.15 -0.60
CA ASN A 219 14.75 -14.10 -1.18
C ASN A 219 15.17 -15.42 -1.84
N SER A 220 14.51 -16.54 -1.49
CA SER A 220 14.75 -17.85 -2.13
C SER A 220 14.23 -17.93 -3.58
N VAL A 221 13.42 -16.96 -4.02
CA VAL A 221 12.84 -16.92 -5.37
C VAL A 221 13.35 -15.72 -6.14
N SER A 222 14.16 -15.98 -7.16
CA SER A 222 14.55 -14.94 -8.13
C SER A 222 13.33 -14.49 -8.93
N VAL A 223 13.07 -13.18 -8.88
CA VAL A 223 12.08 -12.50 -9.70
C VAL A 223 12.83 -11.50 -10.57
N GLN A 224 12.52 -11.43 -11.86
CA GLN A 224 13.04 -10.37 -12.72
C GLN A 224 12.70 -9.02 -12.10
N LYS A 225 13.72 -8.23 -11.72
CA LYS A 225 13.54 -6.89 -11.17
C LYS A 225 12.94 -6.01 -12.28
N PRO A 226 11.68 -5.55 -12.16
CA PRO A 226 11.17 -4.57 -13.10
C PRO A 226 11.78 -3.21 -12.71
N SER A 227 12.96 -2.90 -13.25
CA SER A 227 13.68 -1.68 -12.90
C SER A 227 13.82 -0.77 -14.12
N ARG A 228 12.86 0.14 -14.30
CA ARG A 228 13.13 1.51 -14.75
C ARG A 228 12.15 2.45 -14.06
N ILE A 229 12.63 3.60 -13.60
CA ILE A 229 11.79 4.79 -13.39
C ILE A 229 11.08 5.02 -14.72
N VAL A 230 9.74 5.02 -14.72
CA VAL A 230 8.97 5.20 -15.95
C VAL A 230 9.09 6.67 -16.36
N PRO A 231 9.78 6.98 -17.47
CA PRO A 231 9.90 8.35 -17.93
C PRO A 231 8.52 8.87 -18.33
N VAL A 232 8.30 10.17 -18.16
CA VAL A 232 7.10 10.84 -18.67
C VAL A 232 7.09 10.70 -20.19
N ASP A 233 5.94 10.34 -20.73
CA ASP A 233 5.69 10.37 -22.17
C ASP A 233 5.54 11.85 -22.60
N PRO A 234 6.42 12.39 -23.45
CA PRO A 234 6.33 13.80 -23.85
C PRO A 234 4.99 14.19 -24.46
N ARG A 235 4.22 13.23 -25.02
CA ARG A 235 2.91 13.49 -25.62
C ARG A 235 1.85 13.95 -24.63
N VAL A 236 2.03 13.70 -23.32
CA VAL A 236 1.07 14.17 -22.30
C VAL A 236 1.32 15.63 -21.90
N VAL A 237 2.47 16.20 -22.25
CA VAL A 237 2.90 17.52 -21.81
C VAL A 237 2.30 18.61 -22.69
N ALA A 238 1.36 19.37 -22.13
CA ALA A 238 0.86 20.61 -22.71
C ALA A 238 1.90 21.75 -22.65
N ASN A 239 2.04 22.50 -23.75
CA ASN A 239 2.79 23.75 -23.79
C ASN A 239 2.04 24.89 -23.07
N PRO A 240 2.67 26.05 -22.80
CA PRO A 240 2.02 27.15 -22.10
C PRO A 240 0.71 27.64 -22.71
N LYS A 241 0.61 27.69 -24.04
CA LYS A 241 -0.62 28.14 -24.69
C LYS A 241 -1.75 27.11 -24.58
N GLN A 242 -1.43 25.83 -24.70
CA GLN A 242 -2.38 24.73 -24.51
C GLN A 242 -2.87 24.66 -23.06
N ALA A 243 -1.97 24.85 -22.08
CA ALA A 243 -2.32 24.87 -20.67
C ALA A 243 -3.23 26.06 -20.32
N ASP A 244 -2.90 27.26 -20.81
CA ASP A 244 -3.73 28.47 -20.70
C ASP A 244 -5.14 28.22 -21.26
N ASN A 245 -5.24 27.71 -22.49
CA ASN A 245 -6.53 27.38 -23.11
C ASN A 245 -7.33 26.35 -22.30
N LEU A 246 -6.69 25.29 -21.80
CA LEU A 246 -7.34 24.26 -20.99
C LEU A 246 -7.84 24.81 -19.65
N ILE A 247 -7.02 25.62 -18.96
CA ILE A 247 -7.40 26.26 -17.68
C ILE A 247 -8.54 27.26 -17.92
N GLY A 248 -8.49 28.02 -19.01
CA GLY A 248 -9.60 28.87 -19.44
C GLY A 248 -10.88 28.07 -19.72
N ALA A 249 -10.77 26.94 -20.41
CA ALA A 249 -11.90 26.05 -20.73
C ALA A 249 -12.58 25.49 -19.48
N VAL A 250 -11.84 25.25 -18.39
CA VAL A 250 -12.42 24.86 -17.10
C VAL A 250 -13.50 25.84 -16.64
N SER A 251 -13.36 27.15 -16.91
CA SER A 251 -14.35 28.15 -16.51
C SER A 251 -15.73 27.96 -17.17
N TYR A 252 -15.81 27.23 -18.29
CA TYR A 252 -17.06 26.98 -19.02
C TYR A 252 -17.79 25.72 -18.54
N VAL A 253 -17.15 24.90 -17.70
CA VAL A 253 -17.72 23.60 -17.29
C VAL A 253 -18.84 23.77 -16.25
N GLY A 254 -20.04 23.27 -16.59
CA GLY A 254 -21.19 23.15 -15.69
C GLY A 254 -22.08 24.37 -15.54
N GLY A 255 -22.06 25.28 -16.51
CA GLY A 255 -22.98 26.41 -16.56
C GLY A 255 -22.76 27.43 -15.45
N TYR A 256 -23.44 28.58 -15.59
CA TYR A 256 -23.22 29.73 -14.71
C TYR A 256 -23.61 29.46 -13.25
N HIS A 257 -24.79 28.86 -13.01
CA HIS A 257 -25.33 28.69 -11.66
C HIS A 257 -24.59 27.65 -10.80
N ARG A 258 -24.25 26.48 -11.36
CA ARG A 258 -23.48 25.47 -10.61
C ARG A 258 -22.01 25.83 -10.49
N ALA A 259 -21.45 26.50 -11.50
CA ALA A 259 -20.06 26.97 -11.50
C ALA A 259 -19.02 25.89 -11.12
N ARG A 260 -19.32 24.60 -11.35
CA ARG A 260 -18.47 23.48 -10.92
C ARG A 260 -17.07 23.53 -11.52
N GLY A 261 -16.96 24.09 -12.73
CA GLY A 261 -15.69 24.37 -13.40
C GLY A 261 -15.02 25.61 -12.84
N ARG A 262 -15.71 26.76 -12.86
CA ARG A 262 -15.16 28.06 -12.39
C ARG A 262 -14.53 27.99 -11.00
N ARG A 263 -15.18 27.30 -10.05
CA ARG A 263 -14.66 27.08 -8.68
C ARG A 263 -13.33 26.33 -8.64
N LEU A 264 -12.97 25.62 -9.70
CA LEU A 264 -11.77 24.79 -9.80
C LEU A 264 -10.71 25.36 -10.74
N VAL A 265 -10.91 26.53 -11.38
CA VAL A 265 -9.91 27.17 -12.24
C VAL A 265 -8.60 27.37 -11.49
N GLY A 266 -8.65 27.99 -10.31
CA GLY A 266 -7.47 28.18 -9.46
C GLY A 266 -6.80 26.87 -9.04
N MET A 267 -7.57 25.78 -8.88
CA MET A 267 -7.02 24.46 -8.55
C MET A 267 -6.17 23.90 -9.71
N PHE A 268 -6.69 23.90 -10.94
CA PHE A 268 -5.89 23.44 -12.09
C PHE A 268 -4.72 24.40 -12.39
N ALA A 269 -4.93 25.71 -12.24
CA ALA A 269 -3.89 26.71 -12.36
C ALA A 269 -2.74 26.46 -11.37
N GLY A 270 -3.03 26.08 -10.11
CA GLY A 270 -2.01 25.72 -9.13
C GLY A 270 -1.18 24.49 -9.53
N MET A 271 -1.80 23.51 -10.19
CA MET A 271 -1.08 22.34 -10.70
C MET A 271 -0.13 22.70 -11.86
N TYR A 272 -0.50 23.65 -12.71
CA TYR A 272 0.29 24.06 -13.86
C TYR A 272 1.35 25.12 -13.53
N TYR A 273 0.95 26.22 -12.90
CA TYR A 273 1.84 27.36 -12.66
C TYR A 273 2.75 27.20 -11.44
N ALA A 274 2.34 26.40 -10.44
CA ALA A 274 3.13 26.12 -9.24
C ALA A 274 3.51 24.64 -9.12
N GLY A 275 3.20 23.82 -10.13
CA GLY A 275 3.58 22.40 -10.16
C GLY A 275 2.98 21.59 -9.02
N MET A 276 1.91 22.04 -8.36
CA MET A 276 1.35 21.38 -7.17
C MET A 276 0.76 20.01 -7.50
N ARG A 277 0.81 19.05 -6.55
CA ARG A 277 0.07 17.79 -6.69
C ARG A 277 -1.43 18.06 -6.48
N PRO A 278 -2.34 17.31 -7.12
CA PRO A 278 -3.78 17.52 -6.92
C PRO A 278 -4.22 17.52 -5.45
N ALA A 279 -3.68 16.60 -4.65
CA ALA A 279 -3.98 16.51 -3.22
C ALA A 279 -3.35 17.63 -2.37
N GLU A 280 -2.28 18.28 -2.85
CA GLU A 280 -1.74 19.49 -2.22
C GLU A 280 -2.67 20.66 -2.52
N THR A 281 -3.05 20.85 -3.80
CA THR A 281 -3.90 21.96 -4.21
C THR A 281 -5.27 21.96 -3.56
N VAL A 282 -5.92 20.79 -3.43
CA VAL A 282 -7.22 20.66 -2.73
C VAL A 282 -7.12 21.09 -1.25
N GLY A 283 -5.94 20.99 -0.64
CA GLY A 283 -5.70 21.37 0.75
C GLY A 283 -5.20 22.80 0.96
N VAL A 284 -4.97 23.59 -0.10
CA VAL A 284 -4.46 24.96 0.02
C VAL A 284 -5.50 25.84 0.72
N ALA A 285 -5.05 26.59 1.71
CA ALA A 285 -5.85 27.54 2.44
C ALA A 285 -5.25 28.95 2.39
N VAL A 286 -6.12 29.96 2.50
CA VAL A 286 -5.73 31.37 2.35
C VAL A 286 -4.70 31.81 3.39
N GLN A 287 -4.82 31.31 4.63
CA GLN A 287 -3.89 31.60 5.73
C GLN A 287 -2.46 31.12 5.46
N ASP A 288 -2.29 30.14 4.57
CA ASP A 288 -0.98 29.60 4.21
C ASP A 288 -0.38 30.31 2.98
N CYS A 289 -1.05 31.35 2.48
CA CYS A 289 -0.70 32.02 1.24
C CYS A 289 -0.36 33.50 1.47
N HIS A 290 0.69 33.97 0.79
CA HIS A 290 0.93 35.38 0.55
C HIS A 290 0.57 35.70 -0.91
N LEU A 291 -0.50 36.50 -1.09
CA LEU A 291 -1.09 36.83 -2.39
C LEU A 291 -1.08 38.35 -2.63
N PRO A 292 0.08 38.94 -2.97
CA PRO A 292 0.19 40.37 -3.19
C PRO A 292 -0.64 40.82 -4.41
N GLU A 293 -0.96 42.11 -4.49
CA GLU A 293 -1.65 42.68 -5.66
C GLU A 293 -0.78 42.61 -6.92
N GLU A 294 0.53 42.82 -6.76
CA GLU A 294 1.52 42.73 -7.83
C GLU A 294 2.70 41.86 -7.41
N GLY A 295 3.31 41.18 -8.38
CA GLY A 295 4.52 40.38 -8.16
C GLY A 295 4.26 38.94 -7.73
N TRP A 296 5.32 38.31 -7.22
CA TRP A 296 5.30 36.90 -6.85
C TRP A 296 4.67 36.70 -5.48
N GLY A 297 3.81 35.68 -5.38
CA GLY A 297 3.26 35.20 -4.12
C GLY A 297 4.01 33.98 -3.60
N LEU A 298 3.49 33.44 -2.50
CA LEU A 298 4.02 32.25 -1.86
C LEU A 298 2.88 31.40 -1.30
N ALA A 299 2.95 30.08 -1.44
CA ALA A 299 2.12 29.14 -0.70
C ALA A 299 2.97 28.23 0.18
N ASN A 300 2.66 28.17 1.46
CA ASN A 300 3.31 27.31 2.45
C ASN A 300 2.59 25.96 2.51
N LEU A 301 3.00 25.05 1.63
CA LEU A 301 2.38 23.72 1.53
C LEU A 301 2.87 22.85 2.69
N HIS A 302 1.97 22.53 3.62
CA HIS A 302 2.29 21.70 4.78
C HIS A 302 1.33 20.51 4.95
N ARG A 303 0.19 20.52 4.26
CA ARG A 303 -0.82 19.44 4.29
C ARG A 303 -1.10 18.88 2.90
N THR A 304 -1.45 17.59 2.87
CA THR A 304 -2.00 16.92 1.70
C THR A 304 -3.34 16.28 2.06
N ARG A 305 -4.27 16.26 1.09
CA ARG A 305 -5.61 15.70 1.22
C ARG A 305 -5.85 14.50 0.29
N PRO A 306 -5.02 13.43 0.33
CA PRO A 306 -5.19 12.32 -0.61
C PRO A 306 -6.51 11.60 -0.35
N THR A 307 -7.17 11.18 -1.43
CA THR A 307 -8.33 10.31 -1.34
C THR A 307 -7.87 8.90 -0.98
N ALA A 308 -8.24 8.43 0.20
CA ALA A 308 -8.03 7.06 0.65
C ALA A 308 -9.34 6.28 0.67
N GLY A 309 -10.43 6.93 1.08
CA GLY A 309 -11.72 6.32 1.37
C GLY A 309 -11.93 6.12 2.88
N LYS A 310 -13.18 6.28 3.33
CA LYS A 310 -13.58 6.32 4.76
C LYS A 310 -13.05 5.15 5.59
N LYS A 311 -12.99 3.98 4.97
CA LYS A 311 -12.56 2.72 5.58
C LYS A 311 -11.09 2.70 6.01
N TRP A 312 -10.27 3.59 5.46
CA TRP A 312 -8.82 3.57 5.69
C TRP A 312 -8.33 4.77 6.51
N THR A 313 -9.12 5.83 6.61
CA THR A 313 -8.80 7.02 7.40
C THR A 313 -9.13 6.80 8.88
N LYS A 314 -8.39 7.47 9.78
CA LYS A 314 -8.72 7.45 11.22
C LYS A 314 -9.96 8.30 11.54
N THR A 315 -10.27 9.27 10.68
CA THR A 315 -11.36 10.25 10.84
C THR A 315 -12.69 9.78 10.29
N GLY A 316 -12.72 8.67 9.52
CA GLY A 316 -13.93 8.23 8.81
C GLY A 316 -14.27 9.08 7.57
N GLU A 317 -13.41 10.03 7.20
CA GLU A 317 -13.55 10.87 6.01
C GLU A 317 -12.95 10.22 4.75
N VAL A 318 -13.44 10.63 3.56
CA VAL A 318 -12.94 10.08 2.28
C VAL A 318 -11.51 10.52 1.99
N HIS A 319 -11.15 11.71 2.44
CA HIS A 319 -9.81 12.26 2.33
C HIS A 319 -9.07 12.11 3.66
N ASP A 320 -7.78 11.80 3.56
CA ASP A 320 -6.88 11.86 4.70
C ASP A 320 -6.40 13.30 4.94
N ASP A 321 -6.01 13.64 6.18
CA ASP A 321 -5.29 14.87 6.53
C ASP A 321 -3.92 14.50 7.07
N ARG A 322 -2.87 14.76 6.28
CA ARG A 322 -1.49 14.44 6.68
C ARG A 322 -0.47 15.40 6.06
N GLY A 323 0.74 15.40 6.63
CA GLY A 323 1.90 16.12 6.10
C GLY A 323 2.29 15.71 4.67
N LEU A 324 3.30 16.40 4.14
CA LEU A 324 3.79 16.19 2.77
C LEU A 324 4.31 14.76 2.55
N LYS A 325 4.23 14.28 1.29
CA LYS A 325 4.65 12.91 0.94
C LYS A 325 6.15 12.71 1.20
N ASN A 326 6.49 11.68 1.99
CA ASN A 326 7.86 11.27 2.34
C ASN A 326 8.67 12.38 3.05
N ARG A 327 7.99 13.22 3.84
CA ARG A 327 8.57 14.31 4.61
C ARG A 327 8.11 14.20 6.06
N ASP A 328 8.78 14.91 6.95
CA ASP A 328 8.30 15.03 8.32
C ASP A 328 6.89 15.63 8.34
N PRO A 329 5.99 15.18 9.22
CA PRO A 329 4.59 15.63 9.20
C PRO A 329 4.41 17.15 9.34
N GLU A 330 5.37 17.83 9.94
CA GLU A 330 5.39 19.28 10.19
C GLU A 330 6.17 20.08 9.14
N GLU A 331 6.79 19.40 8.16
CA GLU A 331 7.62 20.07 7.16
C GLU A 331 6.79 20.93 6.21
N VAL A 332 7.09 22.22 6.19
CA VAL A 332 6.47 23.21 5.30
C VAL A 332 7.34 23.38 4.06
N ARG A 333 6.74 23.25 2.87
CA ARG A 333 7.41 23.54 1.60
C ARG A 333 6.96 24.91 1.06
N PRO A 334 7.81 25.95 1.11
CA PRO A 334 7.53 27.21 0.44
C PRO A 334 7.46 26.98 -1.06
N THR A 335 6.33 27.33 -1.67
CA THR A 335 6.08 27.17 -3.11
C THR A 335 5.82 28.53 -3.72
N PRO A 336 6.78 29.07 -4.51
CA PRO A 336 6.61 30.36 -5.19
C PRO A 336 5.41 30.34 -6.13
N LEU A 337 4.59 31.38 -6.09
CA LEU A 337 3.43 31.56 -6.95
C LEU A 337 3.73 32.66 -7.98
N PRO A 338 3.78 32.36 -9.28
CA PRO A 338 4.00 33.40 -10.28
C PRO A 338 2.82 34.40 -10.29
N PRO A 339 3.04 35.66 -10.71
CA PRO A 339 2.02 36.72 -10.64
C PRO A 339 0.67 36.32 -11.29
N ILE A 340 0.71 35.58 -12.40
CA ILE A 340 -0.50 35.08 -13.07
C ILE A 340 -1.33 34.14 -12.16
N LEU A 341 -0.66 33.29 -11.37
CA LEU A 341 -1.35 32.39 -10.45
C LEU A 341 -1.92 33.16 -9.26
N VAL A 342 -1.19 34.15 -8.76
CA VAL A 342 -1.65 35.04 -7.68
C VAL A 342 -2.93 35.74 -8.11
N ALA A 343 -2.96 36.32 -9.31
CA ALA A 343 -4.15 36.97 -9.86
C ALA A 343 -5.35 36.00 -9.97
N ILE A 344 -5.13 34.79 -10.50
CA ILE A 344 -6.20 33.77 -10.61
C ILE A 344 -6.74 33.36 -9.23
N TRP A 345 -5.87 33.24 -8.23
CA TRP A 345 -6.30 32.85 -6.88
C TRP A 345 -7.03 33.97 -6.16
N ARG A 346 -6.57 35.23 -6.31
CA ARG A 346 -7.29 36.41 -5.80
C ARG A 346 -8.68 36.51 -6.43
N ASP A 347 -8.79 36.40 -7.75
CA ASP A 347 -10.08 36.39 -8.46
C ASP A 347 -11.00 35.25 -7.98
N SER A 348 -10.43 34.06 -7.73
CA SER A 348 -11.19 32.93 -7.17
C SER A 348 -11.74 33.24 -5.77
N ILE A 349 -10.94 33.88 -4.91
CA ILE A 349 -11.34 34.29 -3.56
C ILE A 349 -12.41 35.39 -3.64
N ASP A 350 -12.21 36.41 -4.47
CA ASP A 350 -13.16 37.52 -4.61
C ASP A 350 -14.51 37.03 -5.16
N THR A 351 -14.48 36.05 -6.07
CA THR A 351 -15.69 35.52 -6.71
C THR A 351 -16.44 34.50 -5.85
N PHE A 352 -15.72 33.59 -5.18
CA PHE A 352 -16.34 32.43 -4.52
C PHE A 352 -16.20 32.42 -3.00
N GLY A 353 -15.37 33.30 -2.44
CA GLY A 353 -14.93 33.26 -1.05
C GLY A 353 -14.03 32.06 -0.76
N THR A 354 -13.92 31.72 0.51
CA THR A 354 -13.23 30.52 1.00
C THR A 354 -14.22 29.57 1.68
N ALA A 355 -13.83 28.32 1.88
CA ALA A 355 -14.54 27.45 2.80
C ALA A 355 -14.39 27.94 4.26
N ASP A 356 -15.22 27.41 5.16
CA ASP A 356 -15.21 27.77 6.60
C ASP A 356 -13.85 27.54 7.27
N ASP A 357 -13.06 26.60 6.75
CA ASP A 357 -11.70 26.27 7.22
C ASP A 357 -10.58 27.03 6.47
N GLY A 358 -10.95 28.02 5.65
CA GLY A 358 -10.04 28.87 4.88
C GLY A 358 -9.54 28.25 3.57
N ARG A 359 -9.97 27.03 3.22
CA ARG A 359 -9.58 26.40 1.93
C ARG A 359 -10.02 27.24 0.74
N LEU A 360 -9.13 27.40 -0.23
CA LEU A 360 -9.40 28.13 -1.48
C LEU A 360 -10.33 27.37 -2.41
N PHE A 361 -10.28 26.04 -2.39
CA PHE A 361 -11.04 25.18 -3.31
C PHE A 361 -11.91 24.19 -2.54
N PHE A 362 -13.21 24.23 -2.84
CA PHE A 362 -14.23 23.45 -2.14
C PHE A 362 -15.35 23.07 -3.09
N ASN A 363 -16.09 22.02 -2.74
CA ASN A 363 -17.26 21.59 -3.49
C ASN A 363 -18.46 22.51 -3.22
N GLU A 364 -19.56 22.35 -3.96
CA GLU A 364 -20.78 23.19 -3.83
C GLU A 364 -21.38 23.22 -2.41
N ARG A 365 -21.01 22.28 -1.53
CA ARG A 365 -21.45 22.17 -0.12
C ARG A 365 -20.39 22.64 0.88
N GLY A 366 -19.30 23.29 0.45
CA GLY A 366 -18.19 23.72 1.31
C GLY A 366 -17.18 22.62 1.68
N GLY A 367 -17.43 21.37 1.27
CA GLY A 367 -16.55 20.23 1.57
C GLY A 367 -15.33 20.11 0.65
N LEU A 368 -14.55 19.04 0.83
CA LEU A 368 -13.40 18.74 -0.02
C LEU A 368 -13.81 18.39 -1.47
N VAL A 369 -12.94 18.76 -2.41
CA VAL A 369 -13.11 18.40 -3.82
C VAL A 369 -12.63 16.97 -4.03
N GLY A 370 -13.58 16.07 -4.32
CA GLY A 370 -13.28 14.66 -4.60
C GLY A 370 -12.55 14.47 -5.92
N SER A 371 -11.71 13.42 -5.99
CA SER A 371 -10.90 13.12 -7.18
C SER A 371 -11.71 12.82 -8.42
N SER A 372 -12.81 12.08 -8.27
CA SER A 372 -13.75 11.84 -9.37
C SER A 372 -14.46 13.11 -9.84
N THR A 373 -14.58 14.12 -9.00
CA THR A 373 -15.23 15.39 -9.35
C THR A 373 -14.32 16.24 -10.21
N TYR A 374 -13.09 16.52 -9.76
CA TYR A 374 -12.16 17.31 -10.57
C TYR A 374 -11.75 16.56 -11.85
N SER A 375 -11.65 15.23 -11.84
CA SER A 375 -11.34 14.47 -13.08
C SER A 375 -12.43 14.58 -14.13
N ARG A 376 -13.71 14.60 -13.73
CA ARG A 376 -14.83 14.82 -14.67
C ARG A 376 -14.82 16.24 -15.23
N VAL A 377 -14.60 17.24 -14.37
CA VAL A 377 -14.47 18.64 -14.82
C VAL A 377 -13.32 18.78 -15.82
N TRP A 378 -12.20 18.11 -15.56
CA TRP A 378 -11.05 18.13 -16.47
C TRP A 378 -11.35 17.49 -17.82
N ALA A 379 -11.99 16.32 -17.84
CA ALA A 379 -12.37 15.65 -19.08
C ALA A 379 -13.26 16.54 -19.96
N GLU A 380 -14.28 17.17 -19.37
CA GLU A 380 -15.15 18.10 -20.08
C GLU A 380 -14.39 19.36 -20.53
N ALA A 381 -13.47 19.89 -19.72
CA ALA A 381 -12.64 21.03 -20.10
C ALA A 381 -11.73 20.70 -21.30
N ARG A 382 -11.24 19.46 -21.42
CA ARG A 382 -10.47 19.02 -22.60
C ARG A 382 -11.32 19.07 -23.87
N GLU A 383 -12.57 18.61 -23.81
CA GLU A 383 -13.49 18.65 -24.96
C GLU A 383 -13.81 20.09 -25.40
N LEU A 384 -13.82 21.04 -24.47
CA LEU A 384 -14.06 22.46 -24.76
C LEU A 384 -12.79 23.21 -25.20
N GLY A 385 -11.63 22.85 -24.65
CA GLY A 385 -10.38 23.61 -24.81
C GLY A 385 -9.44 23.10 -25.90
N LEU A 386 -9.69 21.91 -26.45
CA LEU A 386 -8.83 21.26 -27.44
C LEU A 386 -9.61 20.85 -28.70
N PRO A 387 -8.95 20.88 -29.88
CA PRO A 387 -9.46 20.22 -31.07
C PRO A 387 -9.69 18.71 -30.86
N PRO A 388 -10.66 18.08 -31.56
CA PRO A 388 -11.02 16.67 -31.38
C PRO A 388 -9.84 15.69 -31.47
N GLU A 389 -8.89 15.94 -32.37
CA GLU A 389 -7.69 15.12 -32.55
C GLU A 389 -6.75 15.17 -31.34
N LEU A 390 -6.69 16.32 -30.65
CA LEU A 390 -5.90 16.46 -29.42
C LEU A 390 -6.64 15.91 -28.20
N VAL A 391 -7.97 15.95 -28.18
CA VAL A 391 -8.79 15.26 -27.16
C VAL A 391 -8.57 13.75 -27.24
N ALA A 392 -8.56 13.17 -28.44
CA ALA A 392 -8.30 11.75 -28.67
C ALA A 392 -6.84 11.33 -28.41
N SER A 393 -5.93 12.31 -28.25
CA SER A 393 -4.52 12.07 -27.95
C SER A 393 -4.27 11.97 -26.43
N PRO A 394 -3.08 11.50 -26.01
CA PRO A 394 -2.68 11.50 -24.60
C PRO A 394 -2.47 12.90 -23.99
N LEU A 395 -2.58 13.98 -24.79
CA LEU A 395 -2.29 15.34 -24.35
C LEU A 395 -3.14 15.75 -23.16
N ALA A 396 -2.45 16.01 -22.04
CA ALA A 396 -3.05 16.43 -20.79
C ALA A 396 -4.27 15.59 -20.38
N ASP A 397 -4.25 14.28 -20.65
CA ASP A 397 -5.39 13.38 -20.42
C ASP A 397 -5.88 13.39 -18.96
N ARG A 398 -4.95 13.53 -18.02
CA ARG A 398 -5.26 13.58 -16.59
C ARG A 398 -4.89 14.94 -16.01
N PRO A 399 -5.58 15.39 -14.94
CA PRO A 399 -5.18 16.59 -14.19
C PRO A 399 -3.71 16.59 -13.75
N TYR A 400 -3.17 15.42 -13.40
CA TYR A 400 -1.78 15.27 -12.97
C TYR A 400 -0.78 15.60 -14.09
N ASP A 401 -1.20 15.53 -15.36
CA ASP A 401 -0.33 15.85 -16.48
C ASP A 401 -0.04 17.37 -16.56
N LEU A 402 -0.85 18.24 -15.93
CA LEU A 402 -0.50 19.67 -15.75
C LEU A 402 0.76 19.86 -14.93
N ARG A 403 0.95 19.05 -13.89
CA ARG A 403 2.19 19.04 -13.11
C ARG A 403 3.35 18.49 -13.94
N HIS A 404 3.10 17.50 -14.81
CA HIS A 404 4.12 17.04 -15.75
C HIS A 404 4.53 18.16 -16.71
N SER A 405 3.57 18.93 -17.20
CA SER A 405 3.84 20.11 -18.02
C SER A 405 4.62 21.19 -17.29
N ALA A 406 4.21 21.56 -16.08
CA ALA A 406 4.89 22.56 -15.25
C ALA A 406 6.39 22.29 -15.14
N LEU A 407 6.75 21.08 -14.66
CA LEU A 407 8.15 20.73 -14.42
C LEU A 407 8.93 20.62 -15.73
N SER A 408 8.30 20.12 -16.79
CA SER A 408 8.93 20.07 -18.13
C SER A 408 9.18 21.47 -18.67
N THR A 409 8.23 22.40 -18.51
CA THR A 409 8.35 23.79 -18.94
C THR A 409 9.47 24.51 -18.20
N TRP A 410 9.57 24.37 -16.87
CA TRP A 410 10.64 25.00 -16.09
C TRP A 410 12.02 24.46 -16.46
N LEU A 411 12.15 23.14 -16.63
CA LEU A 411 13.40 22.54 -17.08
C LEU A 411 13.77 23.00 -18.50
N ASN A 412 12.81 23.11 -19.41
CA ASN A 412 13.06 23.62 -20.77
C ASN A 412 13.39 25.12 -20.79
N ALA A 413 12.84 25.90 -19.85
CA ALA A 413 13.22 27.30 -19.64
C ALA A 413 14.65 27.46 -19.06
N GLY A 414 15.31 26.36 -18.70
CA GLY A 414 16.69 26.38 -18.25
C GLY A 414 16.86 26.74 -16.78
N VAL A 415 15.81 26.61 -15.98
CA VAL A 415 15.86 26.68 -14.51
C VAL A 415 16.73 25.53 -13.99
N ASP A 416 17.49 25.80 -12.92
CA ASP A 416 18.35 24.80 -12.29
C ASP A 416 17.54 23.58 -11.83
N PRO A 417 17.98 22.33 -12.12
CA PRO A 417 17.27 21.13 -11.68
C PRO A 417 17.08 21.00 -10.17
N THR A 418 17.98 21.57 -9.36
CA THR A 418 17.88 21.59 -7.90
C THR A 418 16.71 22.46 -7.46
N GLU A 419 16.62 23.68 -8.00
CA GLU A 419 15.52 24.61 -7.78
C GLU A 419 14.17 23.98 -8.21
N VAL A 420 14.12 23.35 -9.39
CA VAL A 420 12.90 22.66 -9.86
C VAL A 420 12.53 21.49 -8.94
N ALA A 421 13.52 20.71 -8.48
CA ALA A 421 13.29 19.58 -7.60
C ALA A 421 12.74 20.02 -6.24
N GLU A 422 13.31 21.09 -5.67
CA GLU A 422 12.87 21.70 -4.42
C GLU A 422 11.43 22.23 -4.54
N ARG A 423 11.16 23.07 -5.56
CA ARG A 423 9.81 23.58 -5.87
C ARG A 423 8.80 22.48 -6.12
N ALA A 424 9.22 21.34 -6.68
CA ALA A 424 8.35 20.19 -6.92
C ALA A 424 8.20 19.27 -5.69
N GLY A 425 9.08 19.36 -4.69
CA GLY A 425 9.15 18.36 -3.63
C GLY A 425 9.50 16.97 -4.20
N ASN A 426 10.54 16.92 -5.04
CA ASN A 426 11.16 15.72 -5.59
C ASN A 426 12.65 15.69 -5.22
N THR A 427 13.30 14.54 -5.32
CA THR A 427 14.78 14.51 -5.40
C THR A 427 15.23 14.84 -6.82
N VAL A 428 16.44 15.38 -6.98
CA VAL A 428 17.03 15.69 -8.29
C VAL A 428 17.12 14.45 -9.18
N GLU A 429 17.53 13.31 -8.60
CA GLU A 429 17.60 12.02 -9.30
C GLU A 429 16.24 11.61 -9.88
N VAL A 430 15.18 11.67 -9.07
CA VAL A 430 13.83 11.30 -9.52
C VAL A 430 13.32 12.28 -10.58
N LEU A 431 13.61 13.58 -10.43
CA LEU A 431 13.24 14.59 -11.41
C LEU A 431 13.90 14.29 -12.77
N LEU A 432 15.23 14.18 -12.82
CA LEU A 432 15.95 14.00 -14.08
C LEU A 432 15.61 12.65 -14.73
N ALA A 433 15.55 11.57 -13.96
CA ALA A 433 15.18 10.26 -14.50
C ALA A 433 13.75 10.23 -15.08
N ARG A 434 12.82 10.99 -14.49
CA ARG A 434 11.43 11.02 -14.91
C ARG A 434 11.18 11.95 -16.10
N TYR A 435 11.87 13.09 -16.17
CA TYR A 435 11.61 14.13 -17.18
C TYR A 435 12.64 14.18 -18.32
N ALA A 436 13.65 13.30 -18.34
CA ALA A 436 14.68 13.27 -19.39
C ALA A 436 14.13 13.32 -20.82
N LYS A 437 13.01 12.61 -21.11
CA LYS A 437 12.40 12.59 -22.45
C LYS A 437 11.71 13.90 -22.85
N CYS A 438 11.37 14.76 -21.88
CA CYS A 438 10.67 16.02 -22.10
C CYS A 438 11.62 17.19 -22.38
N LEU A 439 12.94 16.96 -22.33
CA LEU A 439 13.99 17.95 -22.55
C LEU A 439 14.39 17.98 -24.04
N HIS A 440 13.47 18.36 -24.92
CA HIS A 440 13.73 18.45 -26.35
C HIS A 440 14.39 19.78 -26.73
N GLY A 441 15.37 19.78 -27.65
CA GLY A 441 15.99 21.02 -28.18
C GLY A 441 16.99 21.73 -27.25
N ARG A 442 17.28 21.18 -26.06
CA ARG A 442 18.20 21.79 -25.08
C ARG A 442 19.65 21.94 -25.57
N HIS A 443 20.08 21.16 -26.55
CA HIS A 443 21.42 21.32 -27.12
C HIS A 443 21.59 22.68 -27.80
N VAL A 444 20.57 23.23 -28.46
CA VAL A 444 20.63 24.56 -29.08
C VAL A 444 20.78 25.65 -28.01
N VAL A 445 19.98 25.57 -26.95
CA VAL A 445 20.03 26.51 -25.82
C VAL A 445 21.34 26.38 -25.05
N ALA A 446 21.85 25.16 -24.87
CA ALA A 446 23.12 24.90 -24.20
C ALA A 446 24.29 25.43 -25.03
N ASN A 447 24.31 25.21 -26.34
CA ASN A 447 25.34 25.74 -27.23
C ASN A 447 25.36 27.26 -27.18
N LYS A 448 24.19 27.91 -27.26
CA LYS A 448 24.10 29.38 -27.14
C LYS A 448 24.65 29.88 -25.80
N ARG A 449 24.31 29.22 -24.68
CA ARG A 449 24.85 29.58 -23.36
C ARG A 449 26.37 29.40 -23.27
N ILE A 450 26.92 28.38 -23.92
CA ILE A 450 28.37 28.15 -23.99
C ILE A 450 29.03 29.22 -24.84
N GLU A 451 28.46 29.55 -26.00
CA GLU A 451 28.91 30.65 -26.87
C GLU A 451 28.89 31.98 -26.12
N ASP A 452 27.78 32.34 -25.49
CA ASP A 452 27.62 33.57 -24.69
C ASP A 452 28.70 33.64 -23.59
N LEU A 453 28.95 32.54 -22.86
CA LEU A 453 29.99 32.48 -21.83
C LEU A 453 31.40 32.65 -22.43
N LEU A 454 31.72 32.00 -23.55
CA LEU A 454 33.04 32.11 -24.16
C LEU A 454 33.32 33.53 -24.66
N LEU A 455 32.30 34.21 -25.18
CA LEU A 455 32.36 35.60 -25.61
C LEU A 455 32.56 36.59 -24.44
N GLU A 456 32.23 36.23 -23.20
CA GLU A 456 32.54 37.06 -22.02
C GLU A 456 34.04 37.13 -21.68
N TYR A 457 34.86 36.26 -22.28
CA TYR A 457 36.32 36.19 -22.05
C TYR A 457 37.14 36.58 -23.29
N GLU A 458 36.49 37.03 -24.37
CA GLU A 458 37.11 37.74 -25.51
C GLU A 458 36.99 39.25 -25.32
#